data_AF-A0A8T8XHT8-F1
#
_entry.id   AF-A0A8T8XHT8-F1
#
_cell.length_a   1.000
_cell.length_b   1.000
_cell.length_c   1.000
_cell.angle_alpha   90.00
_cell.angle_beta   90.00
_cell.angle_gamma   90.00
#
_symmetry.space_group_name_H-M   'P 1'
#
loop_
_entity.id
_entity.type
_entity.pdbx_description
1 polymer ?
#
loop_
_entity_poly.entity_id
_entity_poly.type
_entity_poly.pdbx_seq_one_letter_code
_entity_poly.pdbx_strand_id
1 'polypeptide(L)'
;MDTRVQRQFPGVHWIWGGGISFVYEVHPRIVVKVPKSGKIEREQFYKELEIYRVFLRNPPCLSIVQCFYFCKSGSFLEWMNDLAEGAAFLESLNLAHGDLRPENILLDRNRLKLSDFGCAAKVGTPYEACMAPRMWDVRLPWSSTEQFALGSLYYLINYGFEVYGDRRLADNPYEYGPRVVDLLQNMEFPKLHGDPLIDTVIDKCWHNTYVSVSELAAHTKTLLDERKEAMQNNESRKESSAVATFRYNTSK
;
A
#
# COMPACT_ATOMS: atom_id res chain seq x y z
N MET A 1 -7.52 28.63 1.85
CA MET A 1 -6.49 27.57 2.03
C MET A 1 -7.11 26.43 2.81
N ASP A 2 -7.08 25.20 2.31
CA ASP A 2 -7.50 24.05 3.14
C ASP A 2 -6.36 23.71 4.11
N THR A 3 -6.40 24.36 5.26
CA THR A 3 -5.35 24.24 6.27
C THR A 3 -5.32 22.87 6.93
N ARG A 4 -6.28 21.97 6.65
CA ARG A 4 -6.32 20.63 7.25
C ARG A 4 -5.29 19.70 6.63
N VAL A 5 -5.15 19.70 5.31
CA VAL A 5 -4.19 18.83 4.61
C VAL A 5 -2.75 19.25 4.91
N GLN A 6 -2.44 20.55 4.89
CA GLN A 6 -1.10 21.04 5.25
C GLN A 6 -0.75 20.82 6.73
N ARG A 7 -1.75 20.82 7.63
CA ARG A 7 -1.53 20.47 9.04
C ARG A 7 -1.28 18.97 9.24
N GLN A 8 -1.94 18.13 8.44
CA GLN A 8 -1.82 16.68 8.51
C GLN A 8 -0.58 16.15 7.78
N PHE A 9 -0.14 16.85 6.72
CA PHE A 9 1.01 16.49 5.91
C PHE A 9 1.91 17.72 5.67
N PRO A 10 2.85 18.01 6.58
CA PRO A 10 3.65 19.25 6.55
C PRO A 10 4.58 19.37 5.34
N GLY A 11 5.00 18.24 4.76
CA GLY A 11 5.83 18.18 3.56
C GLY A 11 5.06 18.32 2.24
N VAL A 12 3.73 18.41 2.29
CA VAL A 12 2.88 18.50 1.11
C VAL A 12 2.68 19.97 0.74
N HIS A 13 3.13 20.33 -0.45
CA HIS A 13 3.07 21.68 -0.94
C HIS A 13 1.73 21.92 -1.65
N TRP A 14 0.96 22.92 -1.21
CA TRP A 14 -0.27 23.29 -1.88
C TRP A 14 0.07 24.05 -3.15
N ILE A 15 -0.39 23.56 -4.30
CA ILE A 15 -0.16 24.22 -5.59
C ILE A 15 -1.33 25.15 -5.91
N TRP A 16 -2.56 24.64 -5.79
CA TRP A 16 -3.72 25.35 -6.30
C TRP A 16 -5.05 24.87 -5.71
N GLY A 17 -6.06 25.75 -5.73
CA GLY A 17 -7.40 25.47 -5.25
C GLY A 17 -8.45 25.95 -6.26
N GLY A 18 -9.14 25.00 -6.87
CA GLY A 18 -10.19 25.26 -7.85
C GLY A 18 -11.59 25.28 -7.26
N GLY A 19 -12.60 25.32 -8.14
CA GLY A 19 -14.01 25.26 -7.73
C GLY A 19 -14.33 23.96 -6.97
N ILE A 20 -13.85 22.82 -7.46
CA ILE A 20 -14.25 21.47 -6.99
C ILE A 20 -13.17 20.71 -6.21
N SER A 21 -11.90 21.12 -6.31
CA SER A 21 -10.78 20.35 -5.77
C SER A 21 -9.59 21.23 -5.40
N PHE A 22 -8.69 20.68 -4.59
CA PHE A 22 -7.36 21.19 -4.33
C PHE A 22 -6.33 20.36 -5.10
N VAL A 23 -5.19 20.96 -5.45
CA VAL A 23 -4.05 20.30 -6.05
C VAL A 23 -2.86 20.50 -5.13
N TYR A 24 -2.20 19.40 -4.81
CA TYR A 24 -1.04 19.36 -3.95
C TYR A 24 0.14 18.71 -4.69
N GLU A 25 1.33 19.24 -4.50
CA GLU A 25 2.59 18.64 -4.90
C GLU A 25 3.07 17.80 -3.72
N VAL A 26 3.26 16.50 -3.97
CA VAL A 26 3.76 15.55 -2.97
C VAL A 26 5.18 15.09 -3.30
N HIS A 27 5.65 15.35 -4.51
CA HIS A 27 7.00 15.12 -5.01
C HIS A 27 7.23 16.04 -6.24
N PRO A 28 8.46 16.43 -6.60
CA PRO A 28 8.75 17.29 -7.78
C PRO A 28 8.23 16.77 -9.13
N ARG A 29 7.72 15.54 -9.17
CA ARG A 29 7.13 14.90 -10.37
C ARG A 29 5.70 14.39 -10.16
N ILE A 30 5.13 14.56 -8.96
CA ILE A 30 3.83 13.99 -8.59
C ILE A 30 2.94 15.06 -7.98
N VAL A 31 1.78 15.23 -8.59
CA VAL A 31 0.71 16.10 -8.10
C VAL A 31 -0.53 15.29 -7.81
N VAL A 32 -1.17 15.57 -6.68
CA VAL A 32 -2.38 14.89 -6.21
C VAL A 32 -3.53 15.90 -6.21
N LYS A 33 -4.62 15.56 -6.91
CA LYS A 33 -5.84 16.35 -6.93
C LYS A 33 -6.84 15.74 -5.95
N VAL A 34 -7.27 16.52 -4.95
CA VAL A 34 -8.15 16.08 -3.87
C VAL A 34 -9.47 16.84 -3.96
N PRO A 35 -10.64 16.16 -3.99
CA PRO A 35 -11.92 16.85 -4.04
C PRO A 35 -12.18 17.64 -2.77
N LYS A 36 -12.89 18.76 -2.88
CA LYS A 36 -13.42 19.46 -1.71
C LYS A 36 -14.42 18.59 -0.97
N SER A 37 -14.59 18.84 0.32
CA SER A 37 -15.45 18.04 1.20
C SER A 37 -16.95 18.18 0.93
N GLY A 38 -17.36 19.07 0.03
CA GLY A 38 -18.76 19.27 -0.33
C GLY A 38 -19.29 18.14 -1.24
N LYS A 39 -20.59 17.85 -1.13
CA LYS A 39 -21.22 16.74 -1.84
C LYS A 39 -21.22 16.96 -3.36
N ILE A 40 -21.54 18.19 -3.79
CA ILE A 40 -21.60 18.57 -5.20
C ILE A 40 -20.20 18.50 -5.83
N GLU A 41 -19.20 18.99 -5.11
CA GLU A 41 -17.80 19.01 -5.54
C GLU A 41 -17.24 17.60 -5.71
N ARG A 42 -17.57 16.68 -4.78
CA ARG A 42 -17.24 15.26 -4.93
C ARG A 42 -17.92 14.63 -6.13
N GLU A 43 -19.22 14.85 -6.32
CA GLU A 43 -19.96 14.32 -7.48
C GLU A 43 -19.39 14.83 -8.81
N GLN A 44 -19.03 16.12 -8.88
CA GLN A 44 -18.38 16.69 -10.07
C GLN A 44 -16.97 16.15 -10.27
N PHE A 45 -16.20 15.95 -9.20
CA PHE A 45 -14.90 15.31 -9.27
C PHE A 45 -15.00 13.88 -9.80
N TYR A 46 -16.02 13.11 -9.40
CA TYR A 46 -16.24 11.75 -9.94
C TYR A 46 -16.57 11.73 -11.43
N LYS A 47 -17.25 12.75 -11.97
CA LYS A 47 -17.48 12.88 -13.42
C LYS A 47 -16.18 13.11 -14.18
N GLU A 48 -15.28 13.94 -13.67
CA GLU A 48 -13.95 14.15 -14.25
C GLU A 48 -13.17 12.83 -14.34
N LEU A 49 -13.30 12.00 -13.31
CA LEU A 49 -12.67 10.69 -13.26
C LEU A 49 -13.22 9.67 -14.28
N GLU A 50 -14.47 9.80 -14.73
CA GLU A 50 -14.99 8.99 -15.84
C GLU A 50 -14.32 9.33 -17.17
N ILE A 51 -13.93 10.59 -17.38
CA ILE A 51 -13.24 11.02 -18.60
C ILE A 51 -11.84 10.40 -18.68
N TYR A 52 -11.08 10.39 -17.58
CA TYR A 52 -9.78 9.72 -17.55
C TYR A 52 -9.89 8.21 -17.83
N ARG A 53 -10.97 7.54 -17.41
CA ARG A 53 -11.24 6.13 -17.74
C ARG A 53 -11.44 5.90 -19.24
N VAL A 54 -12.04 6.86 -19.95
CA VAL A 54 -12.16 6.79 -21.42
C VAL A 54 -10.80 6.95 -22.07
N PHE A 55 -9.97 7.88 -21.62
CA PHE A 55 -8.62 8.08 -22.17
C PHE A 55 -7.72 6.85 -22.03
N LEU A 56 -7.81 6.12 -20.91
CA LEU A 56 -7.05 4.89 -20.69
C LEU A 56 -7.41 3.75 -21.66
N ARG A 57 -8.60 3.80 -22.28
CA ARG A 57 -9.07 2.79 -23.25
C ARG A 57 -8.73 3.13 -24.70
N ASN A 58 -8.05 4.25 -24.93
CA ASN A 58 -7.72 4.74 -26.26
C ASN A 58 -6.20 4.95 -26.38
N PRO A 59 -5.63 4.95 -27.61
CA PRO A 59 -4.23 5.30 -27.80
C PRO A 59 -3.88 6.65 -27.17
N PRO A 60 -2.68 6.79 -26.57
CA PRO A 60 -2.31 8.01 -25.88
C PRO A 60 -2.23 9.21 -26.82
N CYS A 61 -2.95 10.27 -26.47
CA CYS A 61 -2.87 11.55 -27.15
C CYS A 61 -1.82 12.42 -26.45
N LEU A 62 -0.72 12.73 -27.16
CA LEU A 62 0.40 13.52 -26.61
C LEU A 62 0.01 14.92 -26.12
N SER A 63 -1.13 15.44 -26.57
CA SER A 63 -1.64 16.76 -26.21
C SER A 63 -2.59 16.75 -25.00
N ILE A 64 -2.88 15.58 -24.42
CA ILE A 64 -3.81 15.43 -23.29
C ILE A 64 -3.07 14.79 -22.11
N VAL A 65 -3.13 15.44 -20.94
CA VAL A 65 -2.63 14.86 -19.69
C VAL A 65 -3.43 13.60 -19.37
N GLN A 66 -2.75 12.46 -19.33
CA GLN A 66 -3.32 11.20 -18.84
C GLN A 66 -3.11 11.09 -17.33
N CYS A 67 -4.11 10.56 -16.63
CA CYS A 67 -3.97 10.23 -15.23
C CYS A 67 -3.03 9.02 -15.10
N PHE A 68 -1.86 9.20 -14.49
CA PHE A 68 -0.86 8.13 -14.30
C PHE A 68 -1.28 7.12 -13.23
N TYR A 69 -2.16 7.51 -12.30
CA TYR A 69 -2.63 6.66 -11.21
C TYR A 69 -4.05 7.02 -10.78
N PHE A 70 -4.98 6.06 -10.87
CA PHE A 70 -6.37 6.23 -10.47
C PHE A 70 -6.90 5.00 -9.73
N CYS A 71 -7.10 5.12 -8.41
CA CYS A 71 -7.72 4.06 -7.62
C CYS A 71 -9.23 4.28 -7.49
N LYS A 72 -10.03 3.32 -7.97
CA LYS A 72 -11.50 3.29 -7.75
C LYS A 72 -11.95 2.13 -6.85
N SER A 73 -11.10 1.13 -6.66
CA SER A 73 -11.37 -0.10 -5.91
C SER A 73 -10.12 -0.99 -5.89
N GLY A 74 -8.96 -0.43 -5.54
CA GLY A 74 -7.81 -1.22 -5.13
C GLY A 74 -7.78 -1.19 -3.60
N SER A 75 -8.01 -2.33 -2.95
CA SER A 75 -7.80 -2.38 -1.51
C SER A 75 -6.31 -2.58 -1.24
N PHE A 76 -5.76 -1.97 -0.19
CA PHE A 76 -4.38 -2.25 0.21
C PHE A 76 -4.13 -3.75 0.41
N LEU A 77 -5.17 -4.52 0.78
CA LEU A 77 -5.12 -5.98 0.85
C LEU A 77 -4.82 -6.66 -0.50
N GLU A 78 -5.29 -6.12 -1.64
CA GLU A 78 -4.95 -6.68 -2.96
C GLU A 78 -3.46 -6.53 -3.26
N TRP A 79 -2.89 -5.40 -2.87
CA TRP A 79 -1.46 -5.14 -3.00
C TRP A 79 -0.61 -5.94 -2.03
N MET A 80 -1.07 -6.10 -0.79
CA MET A 80 -0.40 -6.97 0.18
C MET A 80 -0.40 -8.42 -0.31
N ASN A 81 -1.52 -8.89 -0.85
CA ASN A 81 -1.64 -10.22 -1.43
C ASN A 81 -0.76 -10.38 -2.68
N ASP A 82 -0.68 -9.38 -3.57
CA ASP A 82 0.24 -9.40 -4.72
C ASP A 82 1.70 -9.65 -4.32
N LEU A 83 2.17 -8.91 -3.31
CA LEU A 83 3.54 -9.04 -2.81
C LEU A 83 3.76 -10.39 -2.12
N ALA A 84 2.80 -10.83 -1.29
CA ALA A 84 2.86 -12.12 -0.62
C ALA A 84 2.86 -13.30 -1.62
N GLU A 85 2.01 -13.25 -2.65
CA GLU A 85 1.94 -14.27 -3.71
C GLU A 85 3.25 -14.34 -4.50
N GLY A 86 3.83 -13.19 -4.85
CA GLY A 86 5.12 -13.13 -5.53
C GLY A 86 6.25 -13.77 -4.69
N ALA A 87 6.31 -13.44 -3.40
CA ALA A 87 7.32 -13.99 -2.51
C ALA A 87 7.08 -15.48 -2.19
N ALA A 88 5.82 -15.91 -2.02
CA ALA A 88 5.45 -17.31 -1.85
C ALA A 88 5.77 -18.14 -3.10
N PHE A 89 5.64 -17.57 -4.29
CA PHE A 89 6.08 -18.23 -5.53
C PHE A 89 7.59 -18.47 -5.51
N LEU A 90 8.40 -17.48 -5.11
CA LEU A 90 9.85 -17.69 -4.94
C LEU A 90 10.15 -18.77 -3.89
N GLU A 91 9.47 -18.74 -2.75
CA GLU A 91 9.59 -19.74 -1.68
C GLU A 91 9.29 -21.15 -2.22
N SER A 92 8.26 -21.31 -3.06
CA SER A 92 7.90 -22.59 -3.70
C SER A 92 8.99 -23.16 -4.62
N LEU A 93 9.86 -22.28 -5.14
CA LEU A 93 11.05 -22.64 -5.92
C LEU A 93 12.31 -22.83 -5.06
N ASN A 94 12.15 -22.80 -3.73
CA ASN A 94 13.22 -22.78 -2.75
C ASN A 94 14.18 -21.57 -2.95
N LEU A 95 13.60 -20.42 -3.31
CA LEU A 95 14.27 -19.14 -3.48
C LEU A 95 13.73 -18.10 -2.49
N ALA A 96 14.57 -17.13 -2.14
CA ALA A 96 14.19 -15.89 -1.47
C ALA A 96 14.60 -14.71 -2.36
N HIS A 97 13.90 -13.59 -2.29
CA HIS A 97 14.23 -12.40 -3.07
C HIS A 97 15.48 -11.70 -2.51
N GLY A 98 15.60 -11.61 -1.19
CA GLY A 98 16.76 -11.08 -0.47
C GLY A 98 16.91 -9.56 -0.46
N ASP A 99 16.01 -8.82 -1.12
CA ASP A 99 16.02 -7.34 -1.21
C ASP A 99 14.61 -6.78 -1.49
N LEU A 100 13.62 -7.21 -0.70
CA LEU A 100 12.27 -6.66 -0.78
C LEU A 100 12.25 -5.25 -0.18
N ARG A 101 12.07 -4.25 -1.04
CA ARG A 101 12.04 -2.83 -0.69
C ARG A 101 11.25 -2.02 -1.71
N PRO A 102 10.76 -0.81 -1.37
CA PRO A 102 9.85 -0.05 -2.23
C PRO A 102 10.39 0.18 -3.66
N GLU A 103 11.71 0.38 -3.79
CA GLU A 103 12.40 0.62 -5.06
C GLU A 103 12.34 -0.59 -6.00
N ASN A 104 12.16 -1.79 -5.45
CA ASN A 104 12.09 -3.06 -6.18
C ASN A 104 10.65 -3.50 -6.44
N ILE A 105 9.65 -2.67 -6.13
CA ILE A 105 8.24 -2.95 -6.38
C ILE A 105 7.75 -2.12 -7.57
N LEU A 106 7.25 -2.80 -8.60
CA LEU A 106 6.66 -2.18 -9.79
C LEU A 106 5.13 -2.23 -9.74
N LEU A 107 4.49 -1.25 -10.38
CA LEU A 107 3.04 -1.23 -10.58
C LEU A 107 2.72 -1.48 -12.05
N ASP A 108 1.96 -2.55 -12.33
CA ASP A 108 1.44 -2.83 -13.67
C ASP A 108 -0.06 -3.08 -13.60
N ARG A 109 -0.85 -2.27 -14.33
CA ARG A 109 -2.32 -2.40 -14.41
C ARG A 109 -2.99 -2.56 -13.04
N ASN A 110 -2.60 -1.73 -12.07
CA ASN A 110 -3.06 -1.71 -10.68
C ASN A 110 -2.65 -2.93 -9.82
N ARG A 111 -1.72 -3.76 -10.28
CA ARG A 111 -1.15 -4.89 -9.53
C ARG A 111 0.31 -4.63 -9.19
N LEU A 112 0.71 -4.96 -7.98
CA LEU A 112 2.12 -4.89 -7.58
C LEU A 112 2.88 -6.09 -8.14
N LYS A 113 4.14 -5.85 -8.53
CA LYS A 113 5.05 -6.86 -9.06
C LYS A 113 6.41 -6.72 -8.41
N LEU A 114 6.99 -7.85 -7.99
CA LEU A 114 8.38 -7.92 -7.54
C LEU A 114 9.32 -7.75 -8.74
N SER A 115 10.46 -7.08 -8.52
CA SER A 115 11.50 -6.86 -9.52
C SER A 115 12.88 -6.80 -8.86
N ASP A 116 13.93 -6.77 -9.67
CA ASP A 116 15.33 -6.78 -9.21
C ASP A 116 15.73 -8.01 -8.38
N PHE A 117 15.89 -9.14 -9.08
CA PHE A 117 16.29 -10.42 -8.50
C PHE A 117 17.83 -10.56 -8.34
N GLY A 118 18.58 -9.45 -8.36
CA GLY A 118 20.05 -9.49 -8.21
C GLY A 118 20.52 -10.11 -6.88
N CYS A 119 19.67 -10.05 -5.86
CA CYS A 119 19.88 -10.63 -4.55
C CYS A 119 19.22 -11.99 -4.33
N ALA A 120 18.50 -12.50 -5.33
CA ALA A 120 17.73 -13.71 -5.15
C ALA A 120 18.64 -14.92 -4.99
N ALA A 121 18.38 -15.72 -3.96
CA ALA A 121 19.24 -16.82 -3.57
C ALA A 121 18.44 -18.04 -3.13
N LYS A 122 19.06 -19.22 -3.16
CA LYS A 122 18.44 -20.44 -2.63
C LYS A 122 18.32 -20.34 -1.12
N VAL A 123 17.18 -20.76 -0.58
CA VAL A 123 17.00 -20.84 0.87
C VAL A 123 18.11 -21.71 1.46
N GLY A 124 18.85 -21.15 2.43
CA GLY A 124 19.98 -21.82 3.10
C GLY A 124 21.37 -21.55 2.51
N THR A 125 21.50 -20.79 1.41
CA THR A 125 22.83 -20.31 0.98
C THR A 125 23.35 -19.25 1.96
N PRO A 126 24.63 -19.28 2.36
CA PRO A 126 25.24 -18.20 3.14
C PRO A 126 25.12 -16.86 2.39
N TYR A 127 24.65 -15.83 3.08
CA TYR A 127 24.40 -14.49 2.53
C TYR A 127 25.72 -13.77 2.22
N GLU A 128 26.36 -14.09 1.08
CA GLU A 128 27.60 -13.43 0.64
C GLU A 128 27.36 -12.32 -0.41
N ALA A 129 26.15 -12.20 -0.97
CA ALA A 129 25.99 -11.46 -2.24
C ALA A 129 25.19 -10.15 -2.21
N CYS A 130 24.53 -9.73 -1.11
CA CYS A 130 23.79 -8.46 -1.13
C CYS A 130 24.11 -7.47 -0.02
N MET A 131 24.46 -6.26 -0.43
CA MET A 131 24.81 -5.14 0.43
C MET A 131 23.55 -4.37 0.88
N ALA A 132 22.66 -5.02 1.63
CA ALA A 132 21.78 -4.31 2.56
C ALA A 132 22.43 -4.41 3.96
N PRO A 133 22.60 -3.31 4.70
CA PRO A 133 23.51 -3.26 5.83
C PRO A 133 23.03 -4.17 6.96
N ARG A 134 23.78 -5.24 7.24
CA ARG A 134 24.05 -5.74 8.61
C ARG A 134 22.80 -5.85 9.50
N MET A 135 21.64 -6.27 8.98
CA MET A 135 20.36 -6.05 9.66
C MET A 135 19.92 -7.23 10.54
N TRP A 136 20.49 -8.43 10.38
CA TRP A 136 20.07 -9.61 11.14
C TRP A 136 21.22 -10.62 11.32
N ASP A 137 21.27 -11.28 12.48
CA ASP A 137 22.18 -12.41 12.76
C ASP A 137 21.93 -13.49 11.71
N VAL A 138 23.01 -14.05 11.12
CA VAL A 138 23.04 -15.06 10.02
C VAL A 138 22.27 -16.36 10.34
N ARG A 139 21.60 -16.40 11.50
CA ARG A 139 20.89 -17.54 12.09
C ARG A 139 19.38 -17.55 11.85
N LEU A 140 18.75 -16.47 11.41
CA LEU A 140 17.30 -16.50 11.16
C LEU A 140 16.96 -17.21 9.83
N PRO A 141 15.82 -17.91 9.73
CA PRO A 141 15.35 -18.44 8.46
C PRO A 141 15.13 -17.33 7.43
N TRP A 142 15.40 -17.62 6.16
CA TRP A 142 15.13 -16.70 5.06
C TRP A 142 13.65 -16.29 4.99
N SER A 143 12.73 -17.20 5.34
CA SER A 143 11.30 -16.89 5.45
C SER A 143 11.02 -15.78 6.47
N SER A 144 11.77 -15.72 7.56
CA SER A 144 11.65 -14.65 8.57
C SER A 144 12.11 -13.30 8.02
N THR A 145 13.16 -13.30 7.20
CA THR A 145 13.69 -12.07 6.59
C THR A 145 12.77 -11.52 5.51
N GLU A 146 12.18 -12.40 4.69
CA GLU A 146 11.19 -12.04 3.68
C GLU A 146 9.91 -11.51 4.33
N GLN A 147 9.40 -12.20 5.36
CA GLN A 147 8.24 -11.74 6.13
C GLN A 147 8.47 -10.36 6.74
N PHE A 148 9.63 -10.12 7.35
CA PHE A 148 9.94 -8.82 7.94
C PHE A 148 9.95 -7.70 6.89
N ALA A 149 10.55 -7.94 5.73
CA ALA A 149 10.60 -6.99 4.64
C ALA A 149 9.19 -6.72 4.06
N LEU A 150 8.37 -7.76 3.89
CA LEU A 150 6.96 -7.64 3.52
C LEU A 150 6.16 -6.84 4.55
N GLY A 151 6.36 -7.09 5.85
CA GLY A 151 5.74 -6.31 6.94
C GLY A 151 6.09 -4.82 6.85
N SER A 152 7.34 -4.51 6.52
CA SER A 152 7.80 -3.13 6.32
C SER A 152 7.19 -2.47 5.07
N LEU A 153 7.02 -3.22 3.98
CA LEU A 153 6.31 -2.76 2.78
C LEU A 153 4.81 -2.55 3.07
N TYR A 154 4.18 -3.43 3.84
CA TYR A 154 2.78 -3.28 4.24
C TYR A 154 2.59 -2.08 5.15
N TYR A 155 3.54 -1.82 6.05
CA TYR A 155 3.57 -0.59 6.84
C TYR A 155 3.60 0.64 5.93
N LEU A 156 4.52 0.68 4.96
CA LEU A 156 4.58 1.78 3.99
C LEU A 156 3.26 1.96 3.23
N ILE A 157 2.66 0.87 2.76
CA ILE A 157 1.38 0.91 2.02
C ILE A 157 0.24 1.43 2.91
N ASN A 158 0.19 1.01 4.18
CA ASN A 158 -0.90 1.33 5.10
C ASN A 158 -0.78 2.74 5.71
N TYR A 159 0.44 3.17 6.03
CA TYR A 159 0.71 4.43 6.73
C TYR A 159 1.19 5.55 5.80
N GLY A 160 1.71 5.21 4.61
CA GLY A 160 2.19 6.17 3.62
C GLY A 160 3.61 6.70 3.87
N PHE A 161 4.35 6.10 4.80
CA PHE A 161 5.75 6.43 5.10
C PHE A 161 6.49 5.16 5.58
N GLU A 162 7.83 5.15 5.42
CA GLU A 162 8.67 4.03 5.86
C GLU A 162 8.64 3.86 7.39
N VAL A 163 9.06 2.71 7.89
CA VAL A 163 9.08 2.43 9.34
C VAL A 163 9.88 3.51 10.06
N TYR A 164 9.23 4.20 11.01
CA TYR A 164 9.72 5.39 11.74
C TYR A 164 9.89 6.69 10.94
N GLY A 165 9.55 6.73 9.65
CA GLY A 165 9.70 7.90 8.78
C GLY A 165 8.93 9.14 9.23
N ASP A 166 7.96 8.99 10.14
CA ASP A 166 7.19 10.06 10.76
C ASP A 166 7.83 10.61 12.05
N ARG A 167 8.89 9.97 12.57
CA ARG A 167 9.50 10.30 13.86
C ARG A 167 10.85 10.98 13.71
N ARG A 168 11.11 11.94 14.60
CA ARG A 168 12.46 12.49 14.78
C ARG A 168 13.23 11.61 15.78
N LEU A 169 13.90 10.59 15.28
CA LEU A 169 14.69 9.67 16.12
C LEU A 169 16.08 10.21 16.48
N ALA A 170 16.61 11.15 15.69
CA ALA A 170 17.89 11.81 15.93
C ALA A 170 17.83 13.28 15.50
N ASP A 171 18.65 14.12 16.12
CA ASP A 171 18.86 15.50 15.69
C ASP A 171 19.80 15.59 14.48
N ASN A 172 20.73 14.64 14.38
CA ASN A 172 21.65 14.50 13.28
C ASN A 172 21.08 13.54 12.21
N PRO A 173 20.91 13.96 10.95
CA PRO A 173 20.37 13.10 9.89
C PRO A 173 21.24 11.86 9.61
N TYR A 174 22.55 11.93 9.89
CA TYR A 174 23.45 10.78 9.73
C TYR A 174 23.26 9.71 10.83
N GLU A 175 22.63 10.06 11.95
CA GLU A 175 22.33 9.11 13.04
C GLU A 175 20.93 8.49 12.92
N TYR A 176 20.08 9.04 12.05
CA TYR A 176 18.71 8.57 11.91
C TYR A 176 18.65 7.10 11.45
N GLY A 177 19.34 6.77 10.35
CA GLY A 177 19.39 5.41 9.79
C GLY A 177 19.88 4.37 10.81
N PRO A 178 21.06 4.57 11.45
CA PRO A 178 21.54 3.67 12.50
C PRO A 178 20.54 3.47 13.64
N ARG A 179 19.85 4.53 14.12
CA ARG A 179 18.85 4.38 15.18
C ARG A 179 17.63 3.57 14.75
N VAL A 180 17.17 3.74 13.50
CA VAL A 180 16.10 2.90 12.95
C VAL A 180 16.53 1.44 12.96
N VAL A 181 17.76 1.15 12.50
CA VAL A 181 18.31 -0.21 12.50
C VAL A 181 18.38 -0.77 13.91
N ASP A 182 18.87 -0.01 14.89
CA ASP A 182 18.96 -0.46 16.29
C ASP A 182 17.58 -0.83 16.86
N LEU A 183 16.55 0.00 16.62
CA LEU A 183 15.18 -0.28 17.07
C LEU A 183 14.65 -1.57 16.47
N LEU A 184 14.78 -1.72 15.14
CA LEU A 184 14.30 -2.90 14.43
C LEU A 184 15.04 -4.17 14.85
N GLN A 185 16.35 -4.09 15.12
CA GLN A 185 17.15 -5.21 15.64
C GLN A 185 16.75 -5.62 17.04
N ASN A 186 16.32 -4.67 17.87
CA ASN A 186 15.81 -4.93 19.21
C ASN A 186 14.33 -5.35 19.23
N MET A 187 13.72 -5.58 18.06
CA MET A 187 12.29 -5.89 17.91
C MET A 187 11.39 -4.81 18.54
N GLU A 188 11.88 -3.57 18.55
CA GLU A 188 11.10 -2.41 18.91
C GLU A 188 10.44 -1.88 17.64
N PHE A 189 9.11 -1.87 17.63
CA PHE A 189 8.32 -1.47 16.47
C PHE A 189 7.46 -0.22 16.79
N PRO A 190 7.10 0.59 15.78
CA PRO A 190 6.14 1.66 16.00
C PRO A 190 4.76 1.11 16.37
N LYS A 191 3.99 1.89 17.12
CA LYS A 191 2.61 1.54 17.47
C LYS A 191 1.73 1.56 16.23
N LEU A 192 1.03 0.46 16.00
CA LEU A 192 0.07 0.32 14.92
C LEU A 192 -1.30 0.90 15.33
N HIS A 193 -1.92 1.66 14.43
CA HIS A 193 -3.17 2.40 14.64
C HIS A 193 -3.91 2.69 13.31
N GLY A 194 -3.65 1.89 12.27
CA GLY A 194 -4.26 1.96 10.95
C GLY A 194 -5.49 1.06 10.83
N ASP A 195 -5.64 0.38 9.69
CA ASP A 195 -6.67 -0.66 9.51
C ASP A 195 -6.33 -1.89 10.41
N PRO A 196 -7.20 -2.31 11.35
CA PRO A 196 -6.89 -3.38 12.28
C PRO A 196 -6.53 -4.72 11.62
N LEU A 197 -7.10 -5.02 10.44
CA LEU A 197 -6.79 -6.25 9.71
C LEU A 197 -5.37 -6.18 9.14
N ILE A 198 -5.01 -5.04 8.57
CA ILE A 198 -3.68 -4.81 8.00
C ILE A 198 -2.63 -4.73 9.10
N ASP A 199 -2.92 -4.04 10.20
CA ASP A 199 -2.05 -3.94 11.36
C ASP A 199 -1.77 -5.30 11.99
N THR A 200 -2.78 -6.17 12.07
CA THR A 200 -2.59 -7.56 12.52
C THR A 200 -1.61 -8.31 11.60
N VAL A 201 -1.69 -8.10 10.29
CA VAL A 201 -0.76 -8.74 9.35
C VAL A 201 0.66 -8.19 9.51
N ILE A 202 0.82 -6.87 9.65
CA ILE A 202 2.11 -6.21 9.86
C ILE A 202 2.77 -6.75 11.14
N ASP A 203 2.04 -6.75 12.25
CA ASP A 203 2.51 -7.24 13.54
C ASP A 203 2.97 -8.69 13.46
N LYS A 204 2.15 -9.55 12.82
CA LYS A 204 2.48 -10.95 12.60
C LYS A 204 3.74 -11.16 11.76
N CYS A 205 3.96 -10.33 10.74
CA CYS A 205 5.16 -10.38 9.89
C CYS A 205 6.41 -9.99 10.68
N TRP A 206 6.36 -8.89 11.42
CA TRP A 206 7.49 -8.40 12.21
C TRP A 206 7.88 -9.34 13.34
N HIS A 207 6.92 -10.01 13.96
CA HIS A 207 7.18 -11.00 15.01
C HIS A 207 7.36 -12.43 14.49
N ASN A 208 7.46 -12.61 13.16
CA ASN A 208 7.69 -13.91 12.52
C ASN A 208 6.70 -15.00 13.01
N THR A 209 5.42 -14.64 13.07
CA THR A 209 4.37 -15.55 13.57
C THR A 209 3.78 -16.45 12.49
N TYR A 210 4.01 -16.14 11.20
CA TYR A 210 3.71 -17.09 10.13
C TYR A 210 4.86 -18.09 10.00
N VAL A 211 4.49 -19.34 9.80
CA VAL A 211 5.43 -20.45 9.60
C VAL A 211 6.15 -20.33 8.25
N SER A 212 5.47 -19.77 7.23
CA SER A 212 6.01 -19.56 5.88
C SER A 212 5.43 -18.33 5.19
N VAL A 213 6.08 -17.89 4.11
CA VAL A 213 5.55 -16.82 3.25
C VAL A 213 4.27 -17.27 2.55
N SER A 214 4.18 -18.56 2.22
CA SER A 214 2.96 -19.17 1.68
C SER A 214 1.76 -19.07 2.64
N GLU A 215 1.98 -19.20 3.95
CA GLU A 215 0.93 -18.99 4.96
C GLU A 215 0.46 -17.53 4.98
N LEU A 216 1.40 -16.58 4.92
CA LEU A 216 1.08 -15.15 4.80
C LEU A 216 0.27 -14.85 3.53
N ALA A 217 0.63 -15.44 2.38
CA ALA A 217 -0.10 -15.30 1.13
C ALA A 217 -1.53 -15.86 1.25
N ALA A 218 -1.71 -17.03 1.85
CA ALA A 218 -3.02 -17.61 2.10
C ALA A 218 -3.86 -16.74 3.05
N HIS A 219 -3.28 -16.22 4.13
CA HIS A 219 -4.00 -15.37 5.08
C HIS A 219 -4.47 -14.05 4.44
N THR A 220 -3.59 -13.35 3.72
CA THR A 220 -3.96 -12.11 3.00
C THR A 220 -5.01 -12.36 1.92
N LYS A 221 -4.97 -13.52 1.27
CA LYS A 221 -5.97 -13.95 0.30
C LYS A 221 -7.36 -14.14 0.94
N THR A 222 -7.43 -14.83 2.08
CA THR A 222 -8.67 -15.01 2.85
C THR A 222 -9.27 -13.65 3.25
N LEU A 223 -8.46 -12.74 3.80
CA LEU A 223 -8.92 -11.39 4.17
C LEU A 223 -9.48 -10.61 2.97
N LEU A 224 -8.86 -10.78 1.80
CA LEU A 224 -9.33 -10.15 0.57
C LEU A 224 -10.69 -10.70 0.12
N ASP A 225 -10.86 -12.01 0.20
CA ASP A 225 -12.09 -12.67 -0.23
C ASP A 225 -13.25 -12.34 0.73
N GLU A 226 -13.02 -12.38 2.04
CA GLU A 226 -13.99 -11.94 3.06
C GLU A 226 -14.44 -10.48 2.83
N ARG A 227 -13.49 -9.60 2.48
CA ARG A 227 -13.79 -8.19 2.18
C ARG A 227 -14.63 -8.04 0.92
N LYS A 228 -14.37 -8.84 -0.12
CA LYS A 228 -15.17 -8.85 -1.36
C LYS A 228 -16.59 -9.33 -1.10
N GLU A 229 -16.75 -10.41 -0.32
CA GLU A 229 -18.06 -10.93 0.09
C GLU A 229 -18.85 -9.89 0.90
N ALA A 230 -18.21 -9.21 1.85
CA ALA A 230 -18.84 -8.15 2.64
C ALA A 230 -19.31 -6.96 1.77
N MET A 231 -18.54 -6.59 0.74
CA MET A 231 -18.94 -5.54 -0.21
C MET A 231 -20.14 -5.97 -1.05
N GLN A 232 -20.13 -7.19 -1.58
CA GLN A 232 -21.23 -7.76 -2.38
C GLN A 232 -22.54 -7.85 -1.58
N ASN A 233 -22.45 -8.26 -0.30
CA ASN A 233 -23.59 -8.34 0.61
C ASN A 233 -24.17 -6.96 0.97
N ASN A 234 -23.34 -5.92 1.02
CA ASN A 234 -23.80 -4.55 1.29
C ASN A 234 -24.46 -3.91 0.05
N GLU A 235 -24.00 -4.24 -1.16
CA GLU A 235 -24.65 -3.79 -2.40
C GLU A 235 -26.02 -4.44 -2.59
N SER A 236 -26.14 -5.76 -2.39
CA SER A 236 -27.42 -6.47 -2.49
C SER A 236 -28.46 -6.01 -1.47
N ARG A 237 -28.03 -5.65 -0.24
CA ARG A 237 -28.89 -5.02 0.78
C ARG A 237 -29.36 -3.62 0.37
N LYS A 238 -28.48 -2.80 -0.22
CA LYS A 238 -28.83 -1.45 -0.72
C LYS A 238 -29.83 -1.52 -1.87
N GLU A 239 -29.65 -2.44 -2.81
CA GLU A 239 -30.60 -2.67 -3.91
C GLU A 239 -31.95 -3.16 -3.40
N SER A 240 -31.97 -4.11 -2.47
CA SER A 240 -33.21 -4.62 -1.86
C SER A 240 -33.99 -3.53 -1.11
N SER A 241 -33.28 -2.66 -0.38
CA SER A 241 -33.88 -1.51 0.32
C SER A 241 -34.42 -0.44 -0.64
N ALA A 242 -33.71 -0.17 -1.75
CA ALA A 242 -34.17 0.76 -2.77
C ALA A 242 -35.43 0.25 -3.50
N VAL A 243 -35.48 -1.05 -3.81
CA VAL A 243 -36.65 -1.71 -4.43
C VAL A 243 -37.87 -1.69 -3.49
N ALA A 244 -37.66 -1.96 -2.20
CA ALA A 244 -38.74 -1.89 -1.20
C ALA A 244 -39.31 -0.45 -1.08
N THR A 245 -38.45 0.56 -1.07
CA THR A 245 -38.85 1.97 -1.00
C THR A 245 -39.60 2.41 -2.27
N PHE A 246 -39.17 1.95 -3.44
CA PHE A 246 -39.85 2.23 -4.71
C PHE A 246 -41.26 1.63 -4.75
N ARG A 247 -41.42 0.35 -4.36
CA ARG A 247 -42.74 -0.32 -4.31
C ARG A 247 -43.71 0.37 -3.34
N TYR A 248 -43.21 0.88 -2.21
CA TYR A 248 -44.05 1.60 -1.24
C TYR A 248 -44.59 2.91 -1.83
N ASN A 249 -43.79 3.64 -2.61
CA ASN A 249 -44.18 4.92 -3.19
C ASN A 249 -45.08 4.82 -4.43
N THR A 250 -45.10 3.68 -5.14
CA THR A 250 -46.00 3.45 -6.28
C THR A 250 -47.37 2.88 -5.89
N SER A 251 -47.57 2.54 -4.61
CA SER A 251 -48.80 1.94 -4.08
C SER A 251 -49.70 2.94 -3.36
N LYS A 252 -49.41 4.24 -3.47
CA LYS A 252 -50.25 5.38 -3.04
C LYS A 252 -50.66 6.19 -4.25
#